data_AF-A0A059JBI6-F1
#
_entry.id   AF-A0A059JBI6-F1
#
_cell.length_a   1.000
_cell.length_b   1.000
_cell.length_c   1.000
_cell.angle_alpha   90.00
_cell.angle_beta   90.00
_cell.angle_gamma   90.00
#
_symmetry.space_group_name_H-M   'P 1'
#
loop_
_entity.id
_entity.type
_entity.pdbx_description
1 polymer ?
#
loop_
_entity_poly.entity_id
_entity_poly.type
_entity_poly.pdbx_seq_one_letter_code
_entity_poly.pdbx_strand_id
1 'polypeptide(L)'
;MASHPAQPVLSEFYLGFPVIRNTFGGDIIPRYKKPNPQGAFEIQIKRLRPDIDQAELEAASSLFRRGFCLEPEKRPTAAELLQEPLFKALMDSYT
;
A
#
# COMPACT_ATOMS: atom_id res chain seq x y z
N MET A 1 -6.95 46.66 -9.26
CA MET A 1 -6.02 45.52 -9.10
C MET A 1 -5.33 45.67 -7.76
N ALA A 2 -5.71 44.85 -6.77
CA ALA A 2 -5.02 44.78 -5.49
C ALA A 2 -4.87 43.30 -5.13
N SER A 3 -3.61 42.89 -4.96
CA SER A 3 -3.17 41.54 -4.64
C SER A 3 -3.79 41.07 -3.33
N HIS A 4 -4.42 39.90 -3.33
CA HIS A 4 -4.79 39.21 -2.10
C HIS A 4 -3.52 38.86 -1.31
N PRO A 5 -3.45 39.13 0.01
CA PRO A 5 -2.45 38.50 0.85
C PRO A 5 -2.84 37.03 1.08
N ALA A 6 -1.89 36.12 0.84
CA ALA A 6 -2.02 34.72 1.22
C ALA A 6 -2.15 34.63 2.75
N GLN A 7 -3.31 34.18 3.24
CA GLN A 7 -3.52 33.89 4.65
C GLN A 7 -2.83 32.55 4.99
N PRO A 8 -2.16 32.40 6.15
CA PRO A 8 -1.40 31.22 6.48
C PRO A 8 -2.34 30.05 6.83
N VAL A 9 -2.26 28.95 6.09
CA VAL A 9 -2.89 27.70 6.49
C VAL A 9 -2.00 27.04 7.55
N LEU A 10 -2.46 27.04 8.79
CA LEU A 10 -1.78 26.37 9.90
C LEU A 10 -1.76 24.86 9.63
N SER A 11 -0.56 24.36 9.34
CA SER A 11 -0.26 22.94 9.12
C SER A 11 -0.31 22.20 10.46
N GLU A 12 -1.47 21.68 10.83
CA GLU A 12 -1.56 20.73 11.94
C GLU A 12 -1.17 19.35 11.43
N PHE A 13 0.11 19.00 11.62
CA PHE A 13 0.57 17.62 11.51
C PHE A 13 0.12 16.87 12.77
N TYR A 14 -0.85 15.98 12.64
CA TYR A 14 -1.18 15.05 13.73
C TYR A 14 -0.30 13.81 13.56
N LEU A 15 0.53 13.50 14.57
CA LEU A 15 1.47 12.36 14.56
C LEU A 15 2.44 12.34 13.36
N GLY A 16 2.77 13.52 12.80
CA GLY A 16 3.73 13.63 11.69
C GLY A 16 3.16 13.40 10.29
N PHE A 17 1.83 13.26 10.13
CA PHE A 17 1.19 13.11 8.82
C PHE A 17 0.38 14.36 8.43
N PRO A 18 0.32 14.72 7.13
CA PRO A 18 -0.45 15.86 6.66
C PRO A 18 -1.95 15.59 6.82
N VAL A 19 -2.65 16.46 7.57
CA VAL A 19 -4.10 16.44 7.69
C VAL A 19 -4.71 17.21 6.53
N ILE A 20 -5.44 16.53 5.64
CA ILE A 20 -6.18 17.17 4.55
C ILE A 20 -7.56 17.58 5.07
N ARG A 21 -7.79 18.89 5.28
CA ARG A 21 -9.11 19.44 5.58
C ARG A 21 -9.86 19.70 4.27
N ASN A 22 -11.11 19.23 4.15
CA ASN A 22 -11.98 19.66 3.06
C ASN A 22 -12.61 21.02 3.40
N THR A 23 -13.03 21.77 2.38
CA THR A 23 -13.61 23.13 2.50
C THR A 23 -14.96 23.17 3.24
N PHE A 24 -15.50 22.02 3.64
CA PHE A 24 -16.78 21.87 4.32
C PHE A 24 -16.66 21.62 5.83
N GLY A 25 -15.46 21.79 6.41
CA GLY A 25 -15.26 21.70 7.86
C GLY A 25 -15.49 20.31 8.45
N GLY A 26 -15.51 19.27 7.61
CA GLY A 26 -15.59 17.89 8.05
C GLY A 26 -14.19 17.31 8.14
N ASP A 27 -13.79 16.89 9.34
CA ASP A 27 -12.58 16.10 9.52
C ASP A 27 -12.77 14.76 8.80
N ILE A 28 -12.14 14.59 7.63
CA ILE A 28 -11.92 13.26 7.07
C ILE A 28 -10.80 12.67 7.92
N ILE A 29 -11.14 12.04 9.04
CA ILE A 29 -10.18 11.17 9.73
C ILE A 29 -10.18 9.88 8.90
N PRO A 30 -9.16 9.61 8.05
CA PRO A 30 -9.01 8.27 7.51
C PRO A 30 -8.97 7.33 8.71
N ARG A 31 -9.80 6.29 8.73
CA ARG A 31 -9.81 5.33 9.84
C ARG A 31 -8.42 4.69 9.93
N TYR A 32 -7.56 5.27 10.77
CA TYR A 32 -6.22 4.79 11.02
C TYR A 32 -6.35 3.48 11.79
N LYS A 33 -6.35 2.36 11.08
CA LYS A 33 -6.11 1.06 11.70
C LYS A 33 -4.62 0.98 11.95
N LYS A 34 -4.24 0.95 13.24
CA LYS A 34 -2.87 0.66 13.65
C LYS A 34 -2.41 -0.62 12.92
N PRO A 35 -1.26 -0.61 12.22
CA PRO A 35 -0.73 -1.81 11.62
C PRO A 35 -0.64 -2.91 12.68
N ASN A 36 -1.13 -4.10 12.35
CA ASN A 36 -1.00 -5.27 13.21
C ASN A 36 0.12 -6.15 12.64
N PRO A 37 1.39 -5.94 13.06
CA PRO A 37 2.51 -6.73 12.56
C PRO A 37 2.44 -8.19 13.01
N GLN A 38 1.61 -8.52 14.00
CA GLN A 38 1.34 -9.90 14.43
C GLN A 38 0.32 -10.61 13.52
N GLY A 39 -0.40 -9.88 12.66
CA GLY A 39 -1.28 -10.48 11.67
C GLY A 39 -0.43 -11.09 10.55
N ALA A 40 -0.52 -12.42 10.36
CA ALA A 40 0.13 -13.07 9.22
C ALA A 40 -0.36 -12.43 7.91
N PHE A 41 0.59 -12.08 7.05
CA PHE A 41 0.34 -11.38 5.79
C PHE A 41 -0.67 -12.13 4.91
N GLU A 42 -0.55 -13.45 4.92
CA GLU A 42 -1.42 -14.41 4.23
C GLU A 42 -2.88 -14.33 4.69
N ILE A 43 -3.12 -14.04 5.98
CA ILE A 43 -4.48 -13.87 6.54
C ILE A 43 -5.12 -12.61 5.95
N GLN A 44 -4.35 -11.53 5.75
CA GLN A 44 -4.89 -10.32 5.13
C GLN A 44 -5.24 -10.55 3.67
N ILE A 45 -4.40 -11.28 2.92
CA ILE A 45 -4.69 -11.66 1.54
C ILE A 45 -5.97 -12.50 1.48
N LYS A 46 -6.07 -13.59 2.27
CA LYS A 46 -7.29 -14.43 2.33
C LYS A 46 -8.53 -13.63 2.72
N ARG A 47 -8.42 -12.63 3.61
CA ARG A 47 -9.57 -11.79 3.96
C ARG A 47 -10.03 -10.91 2.79
N LEU A 48 -9.09 -10.40 2.00
CA LEU A 48 -9.38 -9.54 0.84
C LEU A 48 -9.84 -10.35 -0.37
N ARG A 49 -9.34 -11.58 -0.53
CA ARG A 49 -9.62 -12.48 -1.64
C ARG A 49 -9.90 -13.89 -1.09
N PRO A 50 -11.11 -14.16 -0.55
CA PRO A 50 -11.43 -15.41 0.15
C PRO A 50 -11.38 -16.66 -0.72
N ASP A 51 -11.54 -16.50 -2.03
CA ASP A 51 -11.50 -17.52 -3.08
C ASP A 51 -10.08 -17.84 -3.58
N ILE A 52 -9.03 -17.19 -3.05
CA ILE A 52 -7.65 -17.47 -3.44
C ILE A 52 -7.28 -18.92 -3.10
N ASP A 53 -6.72 -19.64 -4.07
CA ASP A 53 -6.17 -20.97 -3.82
C ASP A 53 -4.82 -20.90 -3.09
N GLN A 54 -4.35 -22.04 -2.61
CA GLN A 54 -3.14 -22.10 -1.79
C GLN A 54 -1.87 -21.80 -2.59
N ALA A 55 -1.79 -22.24 -3.86
CA ALA A 55 -0.62 -22.03 -4.71
C ALA A 55 -0.49 -20.55 -5.07
N GLU A 56 -1.61 -19.92 -5.42
CA GLU A 56 -1.67 -18.50 -5.73
C GLU A 56 -1.35 -17.63 -4.50
N LEU A 57 -1.85 -18.02 -3.33
CA LEU A 57 -1.54 -17.33 -2.08
C LEU A 57 -0.06 -17.38 -1.74
N GLU A 58 0.58 -18.54 -1.88
CA GLU A 58 2.02 -18.69 -1.65
C GLU A 58 2.82 -17.84 -2.64
N ALA A 59 2.43 -17.86 -3.92
CA ALA A 59 3.06 -17.07 -4.96
C ALA A 59 2.96 -15.56 -4.66
N ALA A 60 1.73 -15.06 -4.45
CA ALA A 60 1.47 -13.67 -4.12
C ALA A 60 2.23 -13.25 -2.85
N SER A 61 2.22 -14.08 -1.81
CA SER A 61 2.90 -13.77 -0.53
C SER A 61 4.41 -13.63 -0.70
N SER A 62 5.02 -14.52 -1.48
CA SER A 62 6.45 -14.45 -1.82
C SER A 62 6.79 -13.17 -2.60
N LEU A 63 6.00 -12.85 -3.63
CA LEU A 63 6.21 -11.67 -4.47
C LEU A 63 6.10 -10.38 -3.67
N PHE A 64 5.06 -10.25 -2.84
CA PHE A 64 4.87 -9.06 -2.02
C PHE A 64 5.96 -8.88 -0.97
N ARG A 65 6.44 -9.96 -0.33
CA ARG A 65 7.56 -9.86 0.62
C ARG A 65 8.83 -9.33 -0.04
N ARG A 66 9.10 -9.72 -1.30
CA ARG A 66 10.22 -9.20 -2.09
C ARG A 66 9.99 -7.77 -2.56
N GLY A 67 8.80 -7.47 -3.07
CA GLY A 67 8.42 -6.15 -3.57
C GLY A 67 8.38 -5.08 -2.47
N PHE A 68 7.93 -5.43 -1.27
CA PHE A 68 7.90 -4.56 -0.09
C PHE A 68 9.14 -4.72 0.81
N CYS A 69 10.26 -5.21 0.28
CA CYS A 69 11.52 -5.22 1.02
C CYS A 69 11.88 -3.80 1.46
N LEU A 70 12.23 -3.64 2.74
CA LEU A 70 12.62 -2.36 3.34
C LEU A 70 13.93 -1.83 2.76
N GLU A 71 14.85 -2.72 2.41
CA GLU A 71 16.12 -2.39 1.77
C GLU A 71 15.89 -2.24 0.27
N PRO A 72 15.96 -1.01 -0.28
CA PRO A 72 15.63 -0.77 -1.68
C PRO A 72 16.57 -1.51 -2.64
N GLU A 73 17.82 -1.74 -2.24
CA GLU A 73 18.84 -2.45 -3.03
C GLU A 73 18.52 -3.95 -3.18
N LYS A 74 17.70 -4.50 -2.28
CA LYS A 74 17.25 -5.90 -2.33
C LYS A 74 15.92 -6.07 -3.06
N ARG A 75 15.25 -4.98 -3.43
CA ARG A 75 13.96 -5.02 -4.12
C ARG A 75 14.19 -5.38 -5.59
N PRO A 76 13.44 -6.35 -6.16
CA PRO A 76 13.56 -6.62 -7.59
C PRO A 76 13.11 -5.40 -8.39
N THR A 77 13.83 -5.12 -9.47
CA THR A 77 13.38 -4.17 -10.49
C THR A 77 12.14 -4.70 -11.21
N ALA A 78 11.39 -3.81 -11.86
CA ALA A 78 10.25 -4.23 -12.67
C ALA A 78 10.67 -5.21 -13.79
N ALA A 79 11.83 -4.99 -14.40
CA ALA A 79 12.37 -5.88 -15.43
C ALA A 79 12.66 -7.28 -14.88
N GLU A 80 13.27 -7.39 -13.70
CA GLU A 80 13.55 -8.67 -13.04
C GLU A 80 12.26 -9.39 -12.60
N LEU A 81 11.29 -8.64 -12.06
CA LEU A 81 9.99 -9.18 -11.68
C LEU A 81 9.25 -9.80 -12.88
N LEU A 82 9.26 -9.11 -14.03
CA LEU A 82 8.64 -9.60 -15.26
C LEU A 82 9.31 -10.86 -15.83
N GLN A 83 10.57 -11.14 -15.47
CA GLN A 83 11.26 -12.36 -15.85
C GLN A 83 11.11 -13.50 -14.84
N GLU A 84 10.57 -13.20 -13.65
CA GLU A 84 10.50 -14.13 -12.55
C GLU A 84 9.46 -15.25 -12.85
N PRO A 85 9.84 -16.54 -12.75
CA PRO A 85 8.96 -17.64 -13.12
C PRO A 85 7.65 -17.69 -12.33
N LEU A 86 7.70 -17.40 -11.03
CA LEU A 86 6.55 -17.47 -10.16
C LEU A 86 5.58 -16.29 -10.40
N PHE A 87 6.09 -15.10 -10.76
CA PHE A 87 5.28 -13.99 -11.27
C PHE A 87 4.61 -14.34 -12.60
N LYS A 88 5.33 -14.94 -13.55
CA LYS A 88 4.74 -15.38 -14.82
C LYS A 88 3.64 -16.42 -14.61
N ALA A 89 3.92 -17.45 -13.82
CA ALA A 89 2.93 -18.50 -13.49
C ALA A 89 1.69 -17.92 -12.79
N LEU A 90 1.88 -16.92 -11.92
CA LEU A 90 0.76 -16.19 -11.32
C LEU A 90 -0.03 -15.42 -12.38
N MET A 91 0.62 -14.69 -13.29
CA MET A 91 -0.09 -13.94 -14.33
C MET A 91 -0.82 -14.84 -15.34
N ASP A 92 -0.27 -16.02 -15.62
CA ASP A 92 -0.88 -17.02 -16.50
C ASP A 92 -2.21 -17.55 -15.94
N SER A 93 -2.44 -17.52 -14.63
CA SER A 93 -3.73 -17.93 -14.04
C SER A 93 -4.85 -16.89 -14.23
N TYR A 94 -4.49 -15.68 -14.66
CA TYR A 94 -5.40 -14.54 -14.85
C TYR A 94 -5.57 -14.12 -16.31
N THR A 95 -4.92 -14.81 -17.25
CA THR A 95 -4.96 -14.52 -18.69
C THR A 95 -5.97 -15.42 -19.40
#